data_AF-A0A4Q2M633-F1
#
_entry.id   AF-A0A4Q2M633-F1
#
_cell.length_a   1.000
_cell.length_b   1.000
_cell.length_c   1.000
_cell.angle_alpha   90.00
_cell.angle_beta   90.00
_cell.angle_gamma   90.00
#
_symmetry.space_group_name_H-M   'P 1'
#
loop_
_entity.id
_entity.type
_entity.pdbx_description
1 polymer ?
#
loop_
_entity_poly.entity_id
_entity_poly.type
_entity_poly.pdbx_seq_one_letter_code
_entity_poly.pdbx_strand_id
1 'polypeptide(L)'
;MFFFFFFEIEEIQPGTVCRVKEGVWRRTPGLLVVVENKAGENSYWAYENRPVRHRINRKGDRVLDFDPACCQTIYSHDDLEVTNEIPLQVDGWGAEYRWKRLR
;
A
#
# COMPACT_ATOMS: atom_id res chain seq x y z
N MET A 1 15.39 13.17 37.01
CA MET A 1 15.57 13.69 35.65
C MET A 1 15.02 12.63 34.71
N PHE A 2 13.76 12.78 34.28
CA PHE A 2 13.15 11.84 33.33
C PHE A 2 13.55 12.29 31.93
N PHE A 3 14.38 11.49 31.26
CA PHE A 3 14.61 11.65 29.83
C PHE A 3 13.39 11.06 29.11
N PHE A 4 12.54 11.93 28.57
CA PHE A 4 11.57 11.52 27.58
C PHE A 4 12.32 11.35 26.25
N PHE A 5 12.58 10.11 25.86
CA PHE A 5 12.97 9.81 24.49
C PHE A 5 11.72 10.01 23.62
N PHE A 6 11.63 11.14 22.92
CA PHE A 6 10.76 11.25 21.77
C PHE A 6 11.35 10.37 20.66
N PHE A 7 10.81 9.17 20.49
CA PHE A 7 11.03 8.41 19.26
C PHE A 7 10.13 9.05 18.19
N GLU A 8 10.71 9.88 17.32
CA GLU A 8 10.04 10.23 16.06
C GLU A 8 9.86 8.92 15.28
N ILE A 9 8.61 8.48 15.13
CA ILE A 9 8.28 7.37 14.26
C ILE A 9 8.50 7.88 12.83
N GLU A 10 9.48 7.30 12.13
CA GLU A 10 9.76 7.66 10.75
C GLU A 10 8.53 7.35 9.89
N GLU A 11 7.94 8.40 9.33
CA GLU A 11 6.66 8.34 8.65
C GLU A 11 6.78 7.67 7.28
N ILE A 12 5.97 6.65 7.03
CA ILE A 12 5.96 5.93 5.76
C ILE A 12 5.27 6.80 4.71
N GLN A 13 6.02 7.14 3.66
CA GLN A 13 5.52 8.01 2.59
C GLN A 13 4.50 7.30 1.68
N PRO A 14 3.48 8.01 1.17
CA PRO A 14 2.59 7.53 0.13
C PRO A 14 3.34 6.94 -1.07
N GLY A 15 2.85 5.82 -1.58
CA GLY A 15 3.44 5.05 -2.68
C GLY A 15 4.55 4.07 -2.25
N THR A 16 4.89 4.03 -0.96
CA THR A 16 5.86 3.07 -0.45
C THR A 16 5.26 1.67 -0.41
N VAL A 17 5.97 0.69 -0.99
CA VAL A 17 5.59 -0.71 -0.86
C VAL A 17 6.11 -1.24 0.47
N CYS A 18 5.21 -1.77 1.28
CA CYS A 18 5.54 -2.38 2.57
C CYS A 18 5.14 -3.86 2.56
N ARG A 19 5.88 -4.66 3.32
CA ARG A 19 5.56 -6.05 3.63
C ARG A 19 4.87 -6.11 4.99
N VAL A 20 3.79 -6.87 5.07
CA VAL A 20 3.12 -7.17 6.33
C VAL A 20 3.99 -8.13 7.14
N LYS A 21 4.34 -7.74 8.37
CA LYS A 21 5.18 -8.56 9.28
C LYS A 21 4.47 -9.84 9.71
N GLU A 22 5.25 -10.79 10.22
CA GLU A 22 4.71 -12.00 10.84
C GLU A 22 3.97 -11.68 12.15
N GLY A 23 3.02 -12.54 12.52
CA GLY A 23 2.28 -12.42 13.78
C GLY A 23 1.18 -11.34 13.81
N VAL A 24 0.98 -10.58 12.72
CA VAL A 24 -0.09 -9.58 12.64
C VAL A 24 -1.46 -10.26 12.55
N TRP A 25 -2.30 -10.02 13.55
CA TRP A 25 -3.59 -10.70 13.68
C TRP A 25 -4.54 -10.40 12.51
N ARG A 26 -5.16 -11.45 11.95
CA ARG A 26 -6.07 -11.38 10.78
C ARG A 26 -5.45 -10.75 9.52
N ARG A 27 -4.14 -10.70 9.41
CA ARG A 27 -3.44 -10.32 8.19
C ARG A 27 -2.68 -11.50 7.61
N THR A 28 -2.35 -11.41 6.34
CA THR A 28 -1.52 -12.41 5.65
C THR A 28 -0.06 -11.98 5.78
N PRO A 29 0.79 -12.72 6.53
CA PRO A 29 2.21 -12.42 6.62
C PRO A 29 2.88 -12.44 5.25
N GLY A 30 3.86 -11.56 5.04
CA GLY A 30 4.59 -11.45 3.78
C GLY A 30 3.81 -10.78 2.66
N LEU A 31 2.54 -10.40 2.89
CA LEU A 31 1.75 -9.69 1.90
C LEU A 31 2.36 -8.32 1.62
N LEU A 32 2.45 -7.98 0.34
CA LEU A 32 2.92 -6.67 -0.10
C LEU A 32 1.74 -5.73 -0.26
N VAL A 33 1.84 -4.56 0.33
CA VAL A 33 0.83 -3.50 0.28
C VAL A 33 1.48 -2.19 -0.13
N VAL A 34 0.72 -1.32 -0.79
CA VAL A 34 1.14 0.03 -1.13
C VAL A 34 0.46 0.98 -0.15
N VAL A 35 1.24 1.77 0.56
CA VAL A 35 0.72 2.82 1.45
C VAL A 35 0.18 3.96 0.59
N GLU A 36 -1.05 4.38 0.84
CA GLU A 36 -1.69 5.46 0.09
C GLU A 36 -1.67 6.77 0.88
N ASN A 37 -2.13 6.72 2.14
CA ASN A 37 -2.19 7.90 2.99
C ASN A 37 -2.21 7.51 4.46
N LYS A 38 -1.89 8.48 5.31
CA LYS A 38 -2.02 8.35 6.75
C LYS A 38 -3.50 8.23 7.16
N ALA A 39 -3.80 7.28 8.02
CA ALA A 39 -5.13 7.05 8.61
C ALA A 39 -5.25 7.60 10.04
N GLY A 40 -4.11 7.84 10.72
CA GLY A 40 -4.01 8.35 12.08
C GLY A 40 -2.53 8.51 12.48
N GLU A 41 -2.23 8.81 13.74
CA GLU A 41 -0.85 9.09 14.18
C GLU A 41 0.14 7.97 13.83
N ASN A 42 -0.27 6.71 13.99
CA ASN A 42 0.57 5.53 13.78
C ASN A 42 -0.05 4.51 12.81
N SER A 43 -0.91 4.95 11.89
CA SER A 43 -1.65 4.04 11.01
C SER A 43 -1.80 4.60 9.60
N TYR A 44 -1.90 3.68 8.64
CA TYR A 44 -1.87 3.95 7.22
C TYR A 44 -2.98 3.19 6.51
N TRP A 45 -3.63 3.86 5.56
CA TRP A 45 -4.43 3.19 4.54
C TRP A 45 -3.48 2.59 3.52
N ALA A 46 -3.64 1.30 3.27
CA ALA A 46 -2.87 0.59 2.27
C ALA A 46 -3.76 -0.37 1.51
N TYR A 47 -3.41 -0.61 0.25
CA TYR A 47 -4.05 -1.61 -0.59
C TYR A 47 -3.04 -2.64 -1.05
N GLU A 48 -3.53 -3.77 -1.56
CA GLU A 48 -2.66 -4.85 -1.97
C GLU A 48 -1.81 -4.49 -3.19
N ASN A 49 -0.51 -4.78 -3.14
CA ASN A 49 0.40 -4.54 -4.26
C ASN A 49 0.17 -5.61 -5.35
N ARG A 50 -0.89 -5.44 -6.13
CA ARG A 50 -1.26 -6.32 -7.25
C ARG A 50 -1.55 -5.50 -8.52
N PRO A 51 -1.33 -6.07 -9.71
CA PRO A 51 -1.72 -5.41 -10.94
C PRO A 51 -3.24 -5.24 -11.01
N VAL A 52 -3.67 -4.15 -11.64
CA VAL A 52 -5.06 -3.91 -12.01
C VAL A 52 -5.51 -4.97 -13.01
N ARG A 53 -6.74 -5.47 -12.81
CA ARG A 53 -7.35 -6.45 -13.70
C ARG A 53 -8.28 -5.79 -14.70
N HIS A 54 -8.30 -6.36 -15.89
CA HIS A 54 -9.12 -5.92 -17.00
C HIS A 54 -9.98 -7.06 -17.52
N ARG A 55 -11.12 -6.71 -18.12
CA ARG A 55 -11.96 -7.65 -18.87
C ARG A 55 -12.40 -7.03 -20.18
N ILE A 56 -12.88 -7.88 -21.08
CA ILE A 56 -13.57 -7.45 -22.30
C ILE A 56 -15.06 -7.38 -22.00
N ASN A 57 -15.69 -6.23 -22.26
CA ASN A 57 -17.12 -6.05 -22.07
C ASN A 57 -17.91 -6.65 -23.27
N ARG A 58 -19.26 -6.63 -23.20
CA ARG A 58 -20.12 -7.16 -24.29
C ARG A 58 -19.93 -6.44 -25.63
N LYS A 59 -19.42 -5.20 -25.63
CA LYS A 59 -19.13 -4.41 -26.84
C LYS A 59 -17.77 -4.70 -27.44
N GLY A 60 -16.94 -5.52 -26.78
CA GLY A 60 -15.57 -5.80 -27.22
C GLY A 60 -14.52 -4.82 -26.66
N ASP A 61 -14.90 -3.87 -25.82
CA ASP A 61 -13.97 -2.91 -25.25
C ASP A 61 -13.23 -3.50 -24.04
N ARG A 62 -11.93 -3.20 -23.92
CA ARG A 62 -11.17 -3.46 -22.71
C ARG A 62 -11.58 -2.46 -21.63
N VAL A 63 -12.11 -2.96 -20.53
CA VAL A 63 -12.55 -2.15 -19.39
C VAL A 63 -11.83 -2.60 -18.12
N LEU A 64 -11.72 -1.67 -17.16
CA LEU A 64 -11.29 -1.96 -15.80
C LEU A 64 -12.26 -2.97 -15.17
N ASP A 65 -11.74 -4.10 -14.70
CA ASP A 65 -12.51 -5.12 -13.99
C ASP A 65 -12.36 -4.95 -12.48
N PHE A 66 -11.12 -4.77 -12.02
CA PHE A 66 -10.81 -4.63 -10.61
C PHE A 66 -9.52 -3.82 -10.42
N ASP A 67 -9.60 -2.80 -9.58
CA ASP A 67 -8.45 -2.02 -9.13
C ASP A 67 -8.20 -2.28 -7.63
N PRO A 68 -7.05 -2.88 -7.25
CA PRO A 68 -6.70 -3.09 -5.86
C PRO A 68 -6.71 -1.80 -5.03
N ALA A 69 -6.39 -0.64 -5.62
CA ALA A 69 -6.38 0.64 -4.92
C ALA A 69 -7.76 1.04 -4.37
N CYS A 70 -8.85 0.49 -4.91
CA CYS A 70 -10.20 0.70 -4.37
C CYS A 70 -10.49 -0.13 -3.11
N CYS A 71 -9.64 -1.09 -2.75
CA CYS A 71 -9.81 -1.98 -1.61
C CYS A 71 -8.75 -1.70 -0.55
N GLN A 72 -8.96 -0.60 0.18
CA GLN A 72 -8.04 -0.17 1.23
C GLN A 72 -8.28 -0.87 2.56
N THR A 73 -7.21 -1.02 3.32
CA THR A 73 -7.17 -1.62 4.65
C THR A 73 -6.23 -0.82 5.53
N ILE A 74 -6.59 -0.64 6.80
CA ILE A 74 -5.72 0.04 7.77
C ILE A 74 -4.67 -0.93 8.30
N TYR A 75 -3.43 -0.46 8.33
CA TYR A 75 -2.30 -1.10 9.01
C TYR A 75 -1.68 -0.11 10.00
N SER A 76 -1.19 -0.62 11.13
CA SER A 76 -0.34 0.14 12.03
C SER A 76 1.08 0.23 11.47
N HIS A 77 1.86 1.23 11.87
CA HIS A 77 3.28 1.29 11.50
C HIS A 77 4.04 0.02 11.88
N ASP A 78 3.75 -0.50 13.09
CA ASP A 78 4.38 -1.72 13.60
C ASP A 78 4.05 -2.97 12.79
N ASP A 79 2.94 -2.98 12.06
CA ASP A 79 2.51 -4.10 11.21
C ASP A 79 3.31 -4.18 9.90
N LEU A 80 4.03 -3.11 9.54
CA LEU A 80 4.63 -2.92 8.22
C LEU A 80 6.16 -2.86 8.27
N GLU A 81 6.78 -3.48 7.28
CA GLU A 81 8.21 -3.39 6.97
C GLU A 81 8.37 -2.72 5.61
N VAL A 82 9.09 -1.60 5.54
CA VAL A 82 9.35 -0.90 4.27
C VAL A 82 10.22 -1.77 3.36
N THR A 83 9.88 -1.81 2.07
CA THR A 83 10.62 -2.59 1.07
C THR A 83 11.21 -1.70 -0.03
N ASN A 84 12.10 -2.27 -0.84
CA ASN A 84 12.64 -1.61 -2.03
C ASN A 84 11.78 -1.82 -3.29
N GLU A 85 10.67 -2.56 -3.16
CA GLU A 85 9.80 -2.88 -4.28
C GLU A 85 9.06 -1.64 -4.81
N ILE A 86 8.51 -1.77 -6.02
CA ILE A 86 7.73 -0.72 -6.67
C ILE A 86 6.27 -1.15 -6.80
N PRO A 87 5.31 -0.21 -6.73
CA PRO A 87 3.90 -0.54 -6.95
C PRO A 87 3.68 -1.20 -8.31
N LEU A 88 2.89 -2.27 -8.38
CA LEU A 88 2.66 -3.06 -9.59
C LEU A 88 1.57 -2.48 -10.49
N GLN A 89 0.82 -1.49 -10.01
CA GLN A 89 -0.25 -0.84 -10.75
C GLN A 89 0.35 0.02 -11.88
N VAL A 90 0.11 -0.40 -13.12
CA VAL A 90 0.56 0.33 -14.32
C VAL A 90 -0.47 1.34 -14.83
N ASP A 91 -1.73 1.11 -14.49
CA ASP A 91 -2.92 1.93 -14.75
C ASP A 91 -3.82 1.92 -13.49
N GLY A 92 -5.03 2.49 -13.60
CA GLY A 92 -5.92 2.68 -12.45
C GLY A 92 -5.44 3.77 -11.48
N TRP A 93 -6.02 3.80 -10.28
CA TRP A 93 -5.72 4.79 -9.25
C TRP A 93 -4.30 4.65 -8.69
N GLY A 94 -3.81 3.41 -8.51
CA GLY A 94 -2.49 3.15 -7.95
C GLY A 94 -1.31 3.50 -8.88
N ALA A 95 -1.56 3.75 -10.17
CA ALA A 95 -0.49 3.99 -11.15
C ALA A 95 0.36 5.21 -10.84
N GLU A 96 -0.24 6.27 -10.27
CA GLU A 96 0.47 7.50 -9.91
C GLU A 96 1.71 7.21 -9.05
N TYR A 97 1.57 6.34 -8.04
CA TYR A 97 2.64 6.00 -7.12
C TYR A 97 3.77 5.24 -7.82
N ARG A 98 3.44 4.35 -8.76
CA ARG A 98 4.44 3.67 -9.57
C ARG A 98 5.27 4.67 -10.37
N TRP A 99 4.62 5.62 -11.05
CA TRP A 99 5.32 6.61 -11.87
C TRP A 99 6.19 7.56 -11.07
N LYS A 100 5.74 7.95 -9.87
CA LYS A 100 6.54 8.74 -8.94
C LYS A 100 7.81 8.01 -8.49
N ARG A 101 7.75 6.70 -8.29
CA ARG A 101 8.91 5.88 -7.84
C ARG A 101 9.93 5.58 -8.94
N LEU A 102 9.54 5.70 -10.21
CA LEU A 102 10.41 5.45 -11.37
C LEU A 102 11.15 6.70 -11.87
N ARG A 103 10.82 7.88 -11.33
CA ARG A 103 11.47 9.16 -11.65
C ARG A 103 12.56 9.47 -10.61
#